data_AF-A0A3E2JRD5-F1
#
_entry.id   AF-A0A3E2JRD5-F1
#
_cell.length_a   1.000
_cell.length_b   1.000
_cell.length_c   1.000
_cell.angle_alpha   90.00
_cell.angle_beta   90.00
_cell.angle_gamma   90.00
#
_symmetry.space_group_name_H-M   'P 1'
#
loop_
_entity.id
_entity.type
_entity.pdbx_description
1 polymer ?
#
loop_
_entity_poly.entity_id
_entity_poly.type
_entity_poly.pdbx_seq_one_letter_code
_entity_poly.pdbx_strand_id
1 'polypeptide(L)' 'MRELIQDCFIDTLGMPPSDEQIETVIKNMPEELVNLAEQSGENDSEVRDKVYVWLNENINDFL' A
#
# COMPACT_ATOMS: atom_id res chain seq x y z
N MET A 1 3.87 -3.90 -6.63
CA MET A 1 3.57 -3.25 -5.33
C MET A 1 3.15 -1.81 -5.53
N ARG A 2 3.83 -1.07 -6.41
CA ARG A 2 3.46 0.31 -6.77
C ARG A 2 1.99 0.47 -7.19
N GLU A 3 1.50 -0.36 -8.10
CA GLU A 3 0.11 -0.28 -8.58
C GLU A 3 -0.89 -0.52 -7.44
N LEU A 4 -0.64 -1.53 -6.61
CA LEU A 4 -1.45 -1.81 -5.42
C LEU A 4 -1.50 -0.60 -4.46
N ILE A 5 -0.35 0.00 -4.16
CA ILE A 5 -0.28 1.17 -3.28
C ILE A 5 -1.03 2.34 -3.89
N GLN A 6 -0.89 2.56 -5.20
CA GLN A 6 -1.58 3.62 -5.92
C GLN A 6 -3.10 3.45 -5.86
N ASP A 7 -3.60 2.23 -6.11
CA ASP A 7 -5.03 1.91 -5.99
C ASP A 7 -5.52 2.16 -4.56
N CYS A 8 -4.82 1.65 -3.54
CA CYS A 8 -5.21 1.86 -2.14
C CYS A 8 -5.19 3.34 -1.73
N PHE A 9 -4.24 4.13 -2.22
CA PHE A 9 -4.18 5.57 -1.97
C PHE A 9 -5.38 6.30 -2.59
N ILE A 10 -5.71 5.97 -3.84
CA ILE A 10 -6.86 6.55 -4.55
C ILE A 10 -8.16 6.19 -3.83
N ASP A 11 -8.31 4.94 -3.41
CA ASP A 11 -9.49 4.49 -2.67
C ASP A 11 -9.62 5.18 -1.29
N THR A 12 -8.50 5.53 -0.65
CA THR A 12 -8.49 6.16 0.68
C THR A 12 -8.67 7.67 0.62
N LEU A 13 -7.93 8.36 -0.26
CA LEU A 13 -7.86 9.83 -0.31
C LEU A 13 -8.61 10.44 -1.51
N GLY A 14 -9.08 9.61 -2.44
CA GLY A 14 -9.71 10.08 -3.68
C GLY A 14 -8.73 10.72 -4.66
N MET A 15 -7.43 10.66 -4.40
CA MET A 15 -6.39 11.26 -5.23
C MET A 15 -5.19 10.33 -5.41
N PRO A 16 -4.53 10.35 -6.58
CA PRO A 16 -3.31 9.57 -6.78
C PRO A 16 -2.16 10.10 -5.92
N PRO A 17 -1.35 9.22 -5.33
CA PRO A 17 -0.15 9.62 -4.60
C PRO A 17 0.92 10.13 -5.56
N SER A 18 1.86 10.93 -5.04
CA SER A 18 3.10 11.25 -5.74
C SER A 18 4.08 10.07 -5.72
N ASP A 19 5.08 10.10 -6.61
CA ASP A 19 6.13 9.07 -6.64
C ASP A 19 6.89 8.99 -5.30
N GLU A 20 7.12 10.13 -4.64
CA GLU A 20 7.79 10.21 -3.34
C GLU A 20 6.93 9.62 -2.20
N GLN A 21 5.61 9.81 -2.25
CA GLN A 21 4.68 9.18 -1.32
C GLN A 21 4.68 7.66 -1.49
N ILE A 22 4.65 7.17 -2.74
CA ILE A 22 4.73 5.74 -3.02
C ILE A 22 6.04 5.15 -2.48
N GLU A 23 7.18 5.80 -2.70
CA GLU A 23 8.47 5.34 -2.18
C GLU A 23 8.49 5.33 -0.64
N THR A 24 7.90 6.34 -0.01
CA THR A 24 7.79 6.43 1.45
C THR A 24 6.93 5.30 2.00
N VAL A 25 5.82 4.97 1.35
CA VAL A 25 4.94 3.86 1.72
C VAL A 25 5.68 2.54 1.59
N ILE A 26 6.34 2.27 0.46
CA ILE A 26 7.11 1.04 0.24
C ILE A 26 8.19 0.88 1.31
N LYS A 27 8.89 1.97 1.65
CA LYS A 27 9.98 1.96 2.63
C LYS A 27 9.51 1.72 4.06
N ASN A 28 8.34 2.25 4.42
CA ASN A 28 7.76 2.09 5.76
C ASN A 28 6.86 0.84 5.87
N MET A 29 6.61 0.14 4.77
CA MET A 29 5.76 -1.03 4.76
C MET A 29 6.37 -2.15 5.60
N PRO A 30 5.57 -2.80 6.46
CA PRO A 30 5.98 -3.99 7.18
C PRO A 30 6.49 -5.07 6.21
N GLU A 31 7.64 -5.65 6.53
CA GLU A 31 8.25 -6.73 5.75
C GLU A 31 7.30 -7.93 5.60
N GLU A 32 6.43 -8.18 6.58
CA GLU A 32 5.40 -9.21 6.51
C GLU A 32 4.41 -9.00 5.35
N LEU A 33 4.01 -7.76 5.06
CA LEU A 33 3.11 -7.44 3.94
C LEU A 33 3.83 -7.57 2.61
N VAL A 34 5.10 -7.19 2.55
CA VAL A 34 5.94 -7.38 1.37
C VAL A 34 6.08 -8.87 1.07
N ASN A 35 6.46 -9.66 2.07
CA ASN A 35 6.59 -11.12 1.94
C ASN A 35 5.27 -11.79 1.56
N LEU A 36 4.14 -11.33 2.09
CA LEU A 36 2.83 -11.85 1.74
C LEU A 36 2.49 -11.55 0.28
N ALA A 37 2.78 -10.32 -0.19
CA ALA A 37 2.58 -9.95 -1.58
C ALA A 37 3.48 -10.76 -2.53
N GLU A 38 4.70 -11.09 -2.12
CA GLU A 38 5.61 -11.95 -2.89
C GLU A 38 5.15 -13.41 -2.94
N GLN A 39 4.57 -13.93 -1.86
CA GLN A 39 4.15 -15.33 -1.76
C GLN A 39 2.79 -15.60 -2.42
N SER A 40 1.81 -14.75 -2.15
CA SER A 40 0.43 -14.92 -2.63
C SER A 40 0.18 -14.18 -3.95
N GLY A 41 1.03 -13.21 -4.28
CA GLY A 41 0.86 -12.32 -5.42
C GLY A 41 0.09 -11.06 -5.05
N GLU A 42 0.46 -9.94 -5.67
CA GLU A 42 -0.08 -8.60 -5.37
C GLU A 42 -1.58 -8.44 -5.68
N ASN A 43 -2.12 -9.30 -6.54
CA ASN A 43 -3.53 -9.35 -6.91
C ASN A 43 -4.38 -10.23 -5.99
N ASP A 44 -3.76 -10.90 -5.02
CA ASP A 44 -4.48 -11.68 -4.03
C ASP A 44 -5.35 -10.75 -3.17
N SER A 45 -6.60 -11.16 -2.93
CA SER A 45 -7.56 -10.33 -2.18
C SER A 45 -7.13 -10.11 -0.74
N GLU A 46 -6.48 -11.08 -0.10
CA GLU A 46 -6.00 -10.95 1.27
C GLU A 46 -4.82 -9.96 1.34
N VAL A 47 -3.92 -10.02 0.36
CA VAL A 47 -2.82 -9.04 0.22
C VAL A 47 -3.40 -7.63 0.08
N ARG A 48 -4.37 -7.46 -0.83
CA ARG A 48 -5.02 -6.16 -1.08
C ARG A 48 -5.67 -5.60 0.18
N ASP A 49 -6.46 -6.40 0.88
CA ASP A 49 -7.17 -5.96 2.09
C ASP A 49 -6.20 -5.57 3.20
N LYS A 50 -5.14 -6.35 3.42
CA LYS A 50 -4.15 -6.05 4.47
C LYS A 50 -3.33 -4.79 4.15
N VAL A 51 -2.91 -4.62 2.90
CA VAL A 51 -2.20 -3.41 2.46
C VAL A 51 -3.12 -2.20 2.58
N TYR A 52 -4.39 -2.33 2.19
CA TYR A 52 -5.37 -1.26 2.32
C TYR A 52 -5.59 -0.82 3.77
N VAL A 53 -5.82 -1.77 4.69
CA VAL A 53 -6.00 -1.48 6.11
C VAL A 53 -4.78 -0.78 6.69
N TRP A 54 -3.59 -1.34 6.45
CA TRP A 54 -2.34 -0.75 6.95
C TRP A 54 -2.10 0.66 6.38
N LEU A 55 -2.31 0.84 5.07
CA LEU A 55 -2.15 2.13 4.43
C LEU A 55 -3.11 3.17 5.00
N ASN A 56 -4.38 2.81 5.20
CA ASN A 56 -5.40 3.69 5.76
C ASN A 56 -5.10 4.07 7.23
N GLU A 57 -4.57 3.15 8.03
CA GLU A 57 -4.16 3.43 9.42
C GLU A 57 -2.94 4.38 9.50
N ASN A 58 -2.04 4.32 8.53
CA ASN A 58 -0.79 5.09 8.50
C ASN A 58 -0.82 6.25 7.49
N ILE A 59 -1.96 6.53 6.86
CA ILE A 59 -2.07 7.47 5.72
C ILE A 59 -1.59 8.88 6.10
N ASN A 60 -1.84 9.30 7.34
CA ASN A 60 -1.44 10.62 7.83
C ASN A 60 0.08 10.80 7.96
N ASP A 61 0.84 9.71 8.05
CA ASP A 61 2.30 9.75 8.09
C ASP A 61 2.93 9.92 6.70
N PHE A 62 2.11 9.81 5.64
CA PHE A 62 2.52 9.90 4.23
C PHE A 62 1.99 11.15 3.52
N LEU A 63 1.29 12.03 4.24
CA LEU A 63 0.77 13.33 3.76
C LEU A 63 1.70 14.49 4.14
#